data_AF-A0A9X3LRI2-F1
#
_entry.id   AF-A0A9X3LRI2-F1
#
_cell.length_a   1.000
_cell.length_b   1.000
_cell.length_c   1.000
_cell.angle_alpha   90.00
_cell.angle_beta   90.00
_cell.angle_gamma   90.00
#
_symmetry.space_group_name_H-M   'P 1'
#
loop_
_entity.id
_entity.type
_entity.pdbx_description
1 polymer ?
#
loop_
_entity_poly.entity_id
_entity_poly.type
_entity_poly.pdbx_seq_one_letter_code
_entity_poly.pdbx_strand_id
1 'polypeptide(L)'
;MGTWDIGPFDNDPALDTVAALADGSFRMDQFRFECGRGALGADEAESVLALAAVLNGFVPSEEMRAALSYPFTSDDRRWIRRRADQAVNPEISELYDLWRDAGELESWLAETRKFSGKFVG
;
A
#
# COMPACT_ATOMS: atom_id res chain seq x y z
N MET A 1 20.86 -10.77 -7.27
CA MET A 1 19.85 -9.71 -7.10
C MET A 1 19.06 -10.08 -5.86
N GLY A 2 19.62 -9.79 -4.69
CA GLY A 2 19.03 -10.10 -3.40
C GLY A 2 18.41 -8.85 -2.79
N THR A 3 17.43 -9.08 -1.92
CA THR A 3 16.82 -8.09 -1.02
C THR A 3 15.69 -7.25 -1.62
N TRP A 4 14.72 -7.88 -2.30
CA TRP A 4 13.34 -7.41 -2.14
C TRP A 4 12.87 -8.04 -0.84
N ASP A 5 12.84 -7.29 0.25
CA ASP A 5 12.06 -7.74 1.40
C ASP A 5 10.58 -7.74 0.93
N ILE A 6 9.83 -8.75 1.34
CA ILE A 6 8.51 -9.11 0.77
C ILE A 6 7.35 -8.34 1.42
N GLY A 7 7.66 -7.36 2.27
CA GLY A 7 6.70 -6.58 3.03
C GLY A 7 6.16 -5.37 2.25
N PRO A 8 5.03 -4.81 2.70
CA PRO A 8 4.36 -3.70 2.01
C PRO A 8 5.12 -2.36 2.11
N PHE A 9 6.28 -2.33 2.76
CA PHE A 9 7.13 -1.15 2.90
C PHE A 9 8.52 -1.34 2.29
N ASP A 10 8.76 -2.44 1.60
CA ASP A 10 10.10 -2.75 1.09
C ASP A 10 10.28 -2.30 -0.37
N ASN A 11 9.27 -1.63 -0.92
CA ASN A 11 9.28 -1.02 -2.25
C ASN A 11 9.36 0.50 -2.13
N ASP A 12 10.15 1.14 -3.01
CA ASP A 12 10.37 2.60 -2.99
C ASP A 12 9.06 3.42 -2.97
N PRO A 13 8.04 3.12 -3.82
CA PRO A 13 6.77 3.86 -3.82
C PRO A 13 6.02 3.79 -2.47
N ALA A 14 6.13 2.67 -1.76
CA ALA A 14 5.53 2.50 -0.44
C ALA A 14 6.25 3.34 0.62
N LEU A 15 7.59 3.31 0.64
CA LEU A 15 8.39 4.11 1.57
C LEU A 15 8.19 5.60 1.36
N ASP A 16 8.25 6.06 0.11
CA ASP A 16 8.06 7.47 -0.24
C ASP A 16 6.67 7.97 0.18
N THR A 17 5.64 7.12 0.02
CA THR A 17 4.28 7.45 0.46
C THR A 17 4.21 7.64 1.97
N VAL A 18 4.80 6.74 2.76
CA VAL A 18 4.76 6.83 4.23
C VAL A 18 5.65 7.98 4.73
N ALA A 19 6.78 8.23 4.10
CA ALA A 19 7.64 9.38 4.38
C ALA A 19 6.88 10.70 4.15
N ALA A 20 6.16 10.81 3.03
CA ALA A 20 5.34 11.97 2.72
C ALA A 20 4.18 12.17 3.71
N LEU A 21 3.60 11.08 4.25
CA LEU A 21 2.62 11.17 5.33
C LEU A 21 3.26 11.72 6.61
N ALA A 22 4.46 11.27 6.93
CA ALA A 22 5.18 11.63 8.16
C ALA A 22 5.69 13.09 8.14
N ASP A 23 6.17 13.58 6.99
CA ASP A 23 6.65 14.96 6.84
C ASP A 23 5.54 15.98 6.51
N GLY A 24 4.31 15.49 6.25
CA GLY A 24 3.13 16.30 5.99
C GLY A 24 3.01 16.79 4.54
N SER A 25 3.87 16.33 3.63
CA SER A 25 3.80 16.65 2.20
C SER A 25 2.77 15.83 1.43
N PHE A 26 2.27 14.72 1.98
CA PHE A 26 1.31 13.84 1.30
C PHE A 26 -0.06 14.50 1.06
N ARG A 27 -0.51 14.42 -0.20
CA ARG A 27 -1.77 15.01 -0.69
C ARG A 27 -2.72 13.94 -1.18
N MET A 28 -3.66 13.52 -0.32
CA MET A 28 -4.63 12.46 -0.64
C MET A 28 -5.51 12.77 -1.85
N ASP A 29 -5.86 14.04 -2.06
CA ASP A 29 -6.63 14.53 -3.20
C ASP A 29 -5.88 14.34 -4.53
N GLN A 30 -4.59 14.71 -4.53
CA GLN A 30 -3.70 14.53 -5.67
C GLN A 30 -3.45 13.05 -5.95
N PHE A 31 -3.10 12.28 -4.93
CA PHE A 31 -2.83 10.84 -5.07
C PHE A 31 -4.00 10.09 -5.70
N ARG A 32 -5.23 10.38 -5.26
CA ARG A 32 -6.45 9.80 -5.85
C ARG A 32 -6.65 10.16 -7.31
N PHE A 33 -6.28 11.38 -7.68
CA PHE A 33 -6.37 11.84 -9.06
C PHE A 33 -5.36 11.10 -9.95
N GLU A 34 -4.13 10.93 -9.46
CA GLU A 34 -3.05 10.21 -10.13
C GLU A 34 -3.39 8.74 -10.36
N CYS A 35 -3.88 8.03 -9.33
CA CYS A 35 -4.37 6.65 -9.47
C CYS A 35 -5.58 6.49 -10.43
N GLY A 36 -6.16 7.61 -10.87
CA GLY A 36 -7.29 7.64 -11.79
C GLY A 36 -8.50 6.81 -11.33
N ARG A 37 -9.27 6.31 -12.30
CA ARG A 37 -10.44 5.45 -12.09
C ARG A 37 -10.25 4.01 -12.57
N GLY A 38 -9.14 3.74 -13.25
CA GLY A 38 -8.82 2.43 -13.82
C GLY A 38 -8.22 1.46 -12.81
N ALA A 39 -7.66 0.37 -13.33
CA ALA A 39 -6.76 -0.49 -12.57
C ALA A 39 -5.54 0.33 -12.11
N LEU A 40 -4.99 -0.03 -10.95
CA LEU A 40 -3.78 0.59 -10.42
C LEU A 40 -2.57 0.00 -11.15
N GLY A 41 -1.60 0.85 -11.45
CA GLY A 41 -0.25 0.38 -11.78
C GLY A 41 0.44 -0.23 -10.56
N ALA A 42 1.59 -0.89 -10.77
CA ALA A 42 2.36 -1.51 -9.69
C ALA A 42 2.72 -0.52 -8.56
N ASP A 43 3.36 0.60 -8.89
CA ASP A 43 3.76 1.63 -7.91
C ASP A 43 2.55 2.18 -7.13
N GLU A 44 1.46 2.46 -7.83
CA GLU A 44 0.22 2.95 -7.20
C GLU A 44 -0.38 1.91 -6.24
N ALA A 45 -0.34 0.63 -6.63
CA ALA A 45 -0.81 -0.48 -5.80
C ALA A 45 0.06 -0.63 -4.54
N GLU A 46 1.38 -0.49 -4.65
CA GLU A 46 2.30 -0.50 -3.52
C GLU A 46 2.03 0.66 -2.56
N SER A 47 1.91 1.89 -3.06
CA SER A 47 1.56 3.06 -2.26
C SER A 47 0.20 2.89 -1.56
N VAL A 48 -0.80 2.33 -2.24
CA VAL A 48 -2.12 2.03 -1.64
C VAL A 48 -2.02 0.99 -0.52
N LEU A 49 -1.23 -0.05 -0.69
CA LEU A 49 -1.01 -1.07 0.35
C LEU A 49 -0.30 -0.48 1.57
N ALA A 50 0.67 0.41 1.37
CA ALA A 50 1.33 1.15 2.44
C ALA A 50 0.33 2.04 3.21
N LEU A 51 -0.55 2.76 2.51
CA LEU A 51 -1.63 3.55 3.14
C LEU A 51 -2.56 2.66 3.96
N ALA A 52 -2.93 1.49 3.45
CA ALA A 52 -3.78 0.54 4.18
C ALA A 52 -3.10 0.04 5.47
N ALA A 53 -1.78 -0.22 5.42
CA ALA A 53 -0.99 -0.59 6.58
C ALA A 53 -0.95 0.54 7.63
N VAL A 54 -0.74 1.79 7.20
CA VAL A 54 -0.80 2.98 8.09
C VAL A 54 -2.17 3.13 8.74
N LEU A 55 -3.26 2.93 8.00
CA LEU A 55 -4.62 2.95 8.56
C LEU A 55 -4.83 1.89 9.66
N ASN A 56 -4.07 0.80 9.63
CA ASN A 56 -4.12 -0.29 10.59
C ASN A 56 -3.08 -0.14 11.72
N GLY A 57 -2.34 0.98 11.75
CA GLY A 57 -1.40 1.29 12.83
C GLY A 57 0.04 0.86 12.57
N PHE A 58 0.38 0.47 11.34
CA PHE A 58 1.74 0.04 10.98
C PHE A 58 2.51 1.14 10.26
N VAL A 59 3.80 1.22 10.55
CA VAL A 59 4.78 2.10 9.90
C VAL A 59 6.09 1.33 9.74
N PRO A 60 6.93 1.68 8.75
CA PRO A 60 8.19 0.98 8.49
C PRO A 60 9.23 1.19 9.60
N SER A 61 9.21 2.34 10.28
CA SER A 61 10.12 2.65 11.37
C SER A 61 9.53 3.65 12.37
N GLU A 62 10.16 3.78 13.53
CA GLU A 62 9.73 4.71 14.59
C GLU A 62 9.83 6.17 14.14
N GLU A 63 10.82 6.50 13.30
CA GLU A 63 11.00 7.84 12.73
C GLU A 63 9.80 8.27 11.88
N MET A 64 9.11 7.31 11.25
CA MET A 64 7.93 7.57 10.43
C MET A 64 6.60 7.46 11.21
N ARG A 65 6.64 7.30 12.54
CA ARG A 65 5.41 7.18 13.36
C ARG A 65 4.46 8.37 13.22
N ALA A 66 4.95 9.54 12.83
CA ALA A 66 4.14 10.71 12.53
C ALA A 66 3.07 10.44 11.44
N ALA A 67 3.33 9.52 10.50
CA ALA A 67 2.39 9.11 9.45
C ALA A 67 1.06 8.59 10.02
N LEU A 68 1.07 7.96 11.19
CA LEU A 68 -0.14 7.46 11.87
C LEU A 68 -1.11 8.58 12.26
N SER A 69 -0.62 9.82 12.37
CA SER A 69 -1.42 10.99 12.74
C SER A 69 -2.03 11.69 11.52
N TYR A 70 -1.80 11.19 10.30
CA TYR A 70 -2.38 11.79 9.10
C TYR A 70 -3.92 11.80 9.18
N PRO A 71 -4.57 12.95 8.94
CA PRO A 71 -6.00 13.12 9.20
C PRO A 71 -6.89 12.56 8.07
N PHE A 72 -6.77 11.26 7.77
CA PHE A 72 -7.62 10.60 6.77
C PHE A 72 -9.09 10.73 7.12
N THR A 73 -9.88 11.28 6.18
CA THR A 73 -11.34 11.32 6.28
C THR A 73 -11.94 9.92 6.20
N SER A 74 -13.22 9.77 6.55
CA SER A 74 -13.93 8.50 6.37
C SER A 74 -13.99 8.06 4.90
N ASP A 75 -14.05 9.00 3.97
CA ASP A 75 -14.00 8.72 2.54
C ASP A 75 -12.62 8.21 2.11
N ASP A 76 -11.54 8.84 2.61
CA ASP A 76 -10.16 8.39 2.36
C ASP A 76 -9.97 6.95 2.79
N ARG A 77 -10.40 6.63 4.01
CA ARG A 77 -10.32 5.27 4.56
C ARG A 77 -11.08 4.25 3.74
N ARG A 78 -12.29 4.57 3.27
CA ARG A 78 -13.08 3.68 2.41
C ARG A 78 -12.41 3.47 1.05
N TRP A 79 -11.90 4.53 0.46
CA TRP A 79 -11.23 4.48 -0.83
C TRP A 79 -9.95 3.64 -0.74
N ILE A 80 -9.10 3.88 0.27
CA ILE A 80 -7.85 3.15 0.49
C ILE A 80 -8.12 1.65 0.62
N ARG A 81 -9.09 1.26 1.47
CA ARG A 81 -9.45 -0.17 1.64
C ARG A 81 -9.89 -0.82 0.34
N ARG A 82 -10.81 -0.18 -0.39
CA ARG A 82 -11.30 -0.69 -1.67
C ARG A 82 -10.17 -0.81 -2.70
N ARG A 83 -9.26 0.16 -2.75
CA ARG A 83 -8.11 0.13 -3.66
C ARG A 83 -7.09 -0.94 -3.26
N ALA A 84 -6.88 -1.17 -1.97
CA ALA A 84 -6.02 -2.24 -1.46
C ALA A 84 -6.58 -3.63 -1.81
N ASP A 85 -7.90 -3.83 -1.76
CA ASP A 85 -8.53 -5.05 -2.28
C ASP A 85 -8.23 -5.28 -3.78
N GLN A 86 -8.23 -4.20 -4.57
CA GLN A 86 -7.91 -4.27 -6.00
C GLN A 86 -6.42 -4.57 -6.23
N ALA A 87 -5.52 -4.00 -5.41
CA ALA A 87 -4.08 -4.19 -5.50
C ALA A 87 -3.65 -5.66 -5.30
N VAL A 88 -4.45 -6.47 -4.60
CA VAL A 88 -4.17 -7.91 -4.40
C VAL A 88 -5.06 -8.83 -5.25
N ASN A 89 -5.84 -8.27 -6.18
CA ASN A 89 -6.76 -9.05 -6.99
C ASN A 89 -6.04 -9.70 -8.20
N PRO A 90 -6.12 -11.04 -8.36
CA PRO A 90 -5.40 -11.77 -9.40
C PRO A 90 -5.85 -11.46 -10.84
N GLU A 91 -7.04 -10.90 -11.04
CA GLU A 91 -7.59 -10.64 -12.38
C GLU A 91 -7.21 -9.27 -12.93
N ILE A 92 -6.88 -8.30 -12.06
CA ILE A 92 -6.74 -6.89 -12.44
C ILE A 92 -5.48 -6.21 -11.90
N SER A 93 -4.74 -6.85 -11.00
CA SER A 93 -3.57 -6.24 -10.38
C SER A 93 -2.29 -6.56 -11.15
N GLU A 94 -1.68 -5.53 -11.71
CA GLU A 94 -0.34 -5.62 -12.29
C GLU A 94 0.70 -6.04 -11.23
N LEU A 95 0.58 -5.52 -10.01
CA LEU A 95 1.47 -5.89 -8.89
C LEU A 95 1.37 -7.38 -8.56
N TYR A 96 0.17 -7.95 -8.59
CA TYR A 96 -0.03 -9.37 -8.39
C TYR A 96 0.68 -10.20 -9.46
N ASP A 97 0.56 -9.79 -10.73
CA ASP A 97 1.23 -10.45 -11.84
C ASP A 97 2.76 -10.37 -11.71
N LEU A 98 3.32 -9.23 -11.28
CA LEU A 98 4.75 -9.08 -11.02
C LEU A 98 5.27 -10.04 -9.96
N TRP A 99 4.58 -10.15 -8.82
CA TRP A 99 4.96 -11.08 -7.75
C TRP A 99 4.76 -12.55 -8.15
N ARG A 100 3.75 -12.85 -8.97
CA ARG A 100 3.56 -14.18 -9.57
C ARG A 100 4.74 -14.54 -10.46
N ASP A 101 5.14 -13.65 -11.34
CA ASP A 101 6.22 -13.88 -12.31
C ASP A 101 7.59 -13.95 -11.63
N ALA A 102 7.77 -13.26 -10.49
CA ALA A 102 8.93 -13.37 -9.63
C ALA A 102 9.01 -14.70 -8.85
N GLY A 103 7.91 -15.46 -8.76
CA GLY A 103 7.82 -16.71 -8.00
C GLY A 103 7.69 -16.55 -6.48
N GLU A 104 7.46 -15.32 -6.01
CA GLU A 104 7.42 -14.93 -4.58
C GLU A 104 6.00 -14.54 -4.11
N LEU A 105 4.99 -14.71 -4.97
CA LEU A 105 3.61 -14.29 -4.74
C LEU A 105 3.00 -14.73 -3.41
N GLU A 106 3.15 -16.00 -3.05
CA GLU A 106 2.56 -16.52 -1.81
C GLU A 106 3.20 -15.90 -0.57
N SER A 107 4.52 -15.68 -0.61
CA SER A 107 5.27 -14.99 0.44
C SER A 107 4.80 -13.54 0.58
N TRP A 108 4.70 -12.82 -0.54
CA TRP A 108 4.21 -11.43 -0.58
C TRP A 108 2.76 -11.31 -0.09
N LEU A 109 1.86 -12.19 -0.51
CA LEU A 109 0.46 -12.21 -0.04
C LEU A 109 0.41 -12.48 1.47
N ALA A 110 1.22 -13.42 1.98
CA ALA A 110 1.28 -13.74 3.39
C ALA A 110 1.76 -12.55 4.23
N GLU A 111 2.81 -11.84 3.78
CA GLU A 111 3.29 -10.63 4.45
C GLU A 111 2.26 -9.51 4.39
N THR A 112 1.76 -9.17 3.21
CA THR A 112 0.75 -8.11 3.00
C THR A 112 -0.47 -8.30 3.91
N ARG A 113 -0.91 -9.54 4.11
CA ARG A 113 -2.04 -9.86 5.00
C ARG A 113 -1.80 -9.46 6.45
N LYS A 114 -0.57 -9.52 6.97
CA LYS A 114 -0.23 -9.13 8.35
C LYS A 114 -0.56 -7.65 8.62
N PHE A 115 -0.44 -6.81 7.59
CA PHE A 115 -0.65 -5.37 7.68
C PHE A 115 -2.08 -4.95 7.29
N SER A 116 -2.84 -5.84 6.65
CA SER A 116 -4.20 -5.57 6.17
C SER A 116 -5.31 -5.59 7.23
N GLY A 117 -5.04 -6.08 8.45
CA GLY A 117 -5.99 -6.09 9.56
C GLY A 117 -7.20 -7.04 9.43
N LYS A 118 -7.58 -7.46 8.20
CA LYS A 118 -8.42 -8.61 7.78
C LYS A 118 -9.08 -8.32 6.41
N PHE A 119 -8.71 -9.04 5.36
CA PHE A 119 -9.54 -9.23 4.14
C PHE A 119 -10.16 -10.64 4.11
N VAL A 120 -10.76 -11.06 5.22
CA VAL A 120 -11.57 -12.28 5.28
C VAL A 120 -12.81 -11.96 6.12
N GLY A 121 -13.95 -12.01 5.45
CA GLY A 121 -15.30 -11.72 5.95
C GLY A 121 -16.22 -11.44 4.78
#